data_AF-A0A0Q1BMY5-F1
#
_entry.id   AF-A0A0Q1BMY5-F1
#
_cell.length_a   1.000
_cell.length_b   1.000
_cell.length_c   1.000
_cell.angle_alpha   90.00
_cell.angle_beta   90.00
_cell.angle_gamma   90.00
#
_symmetry.space_group_name_H-M   'P 1'
#
loop_
_entity.id
_entity.type
_entity.pdbx_description
1 polymer ?
#
loop_
_entity_poly.entity_id
_entity_poly.type
_entity_poly.pdbx_seq_one_letter_code
_entity_poly.pdbx_strand_id
1 'polypeptide(L)'
;MTTAIKIDYKKIIISTLIKMLVVVILVFTLNNWGQIKQSFGGDVPPLQSWMKETFTSNNLIVMVVLTLFFFFRTYVLHKKLAEKRSNYTAL
;
A
#
# COMPACT_ATOMS: atom_id res chain seq x y z
N MET A 1 -12.30 -19.12 30.43
CA MET A 1 -12.05 -19.53 29.03
C MET A 1 -11.24 -18.45 28.34
N THR A 2 -10.00 -18.74 27.92
CA THR A 2 -9.19 -17.83 27.09
C THR A 2 -9.73 -17.88 25.66
N THR A 3 -10.53 -16.90 25.26
CA THR A 3 -10.98 -16.76 23.87
C THR A 3 -9.77 -16.45 23.00
N ALA A 4 -9.38 -17.38 22.12
CA ALA A 4 -8.32 -17.15 21.16
C ALA A 4 -8.65 -15.92 20.30
N ILE A 5 -7.78 -14.90 20.35
CA ILE A 5 -7.96 -13.66 19.60
C ILE A 5 -7.84 -13.97 18.11
N LYS A 6 -8.98 -14.00 17.40
CA LYS A 6 -9.02 -14.30 15.97
C LYS A 6 -8.68 -13.04 15.15
N ILE A 7 -7.48 -13.03 14.57
CA ILE A 7 -7.05 -11.96 13.64
C ILE A 7 -7.61 -12.25 12.25
N ASP A 8 -8.27 -11.25 11.66
CA ASP A 8 -8.82 -11.33 10.29
C ASP A 8 -7.75 -10.94 9.25
N TYR A 9 -7.00 -11.95 8.79
CA TYR A 9 -5.95 -11.76 7.77
C TYR A 9 -6.50 -11.29 6.43
N LYS A 10 -7.75 -11.61 6.07
CA LYS A 10 -8.36 -11.16 4.81
C LYS A 10 -8.48 -9.64 4.79
N LYS A 11 -8.92 -9.02 5.89
CA LYS A 11 -8.97 -7.56 6.01
C LYS A 11 -7.59 -6.91 5.96
N ILE A 12 -6.59 -7.53 6.57
CA ILE A 12 -5.20 -7.03 6.56
C ILE A 12 -4.65 -7.02 5.13
N ILE A 13 -4.83 -8.11 4.39
CA ILE A 13 -4.39 -8.23 3.00
C ILE A 13 -5.06 -7.19 2.12
N ILE A 14 -6.39 -7.06 2.18
CA ILE A 14 -7.14 -6.07 1.38
C ILE A 14 -6.69 -4.64 1.71
N SER A 15 -6.54 -4.30 3.00
CA SER A 15 -6.07 -2.97 3.40
C SER A 15 -4.65 -2.69 2.90
N THR A 16 -3.78 -3.69 2.92
CA THR A 16 -2.41 -3.57 2.43
C THR A 16 -2.38 -3.38 0.92
N LEU A 17 -3.20 -4.12 0.16
CA LEU A 17 -3.32 -3.96 -1.30
C LEU A 17 -3.82 -2.57 -1.71
N ILE A 18 -4.82 -2.02 -1.00
CA ILE A 18 -5.32 -0.67 -1.28
C ILE A 18 -4.21 0.37 -1.03
N LYS A 19 -3.48 0.27 0.09
CA LYS A 19 -2.35 1.17 0.38
C LYS A 19 -1.25 1.04 -0.68
N MET A 20 -1.00 -0.16 -1.16
CA MET A 20 -0.05 -0.41 -2.25
C MET A 20 -0.47 0.26 -3.55
N LEU A 21 -1.75 0.19 -3.92
CA LEU A 21 -2.26 0.88 -5.09
C LEU A 21 -2.02 2.40 -5.00
N VAL A 22 -2.24 2.99 -3.83
CA VAL A 22 -1.96 4.42 -3.58
C VAL A 22 -0.48 4.74 -3.76
N VAL A 23 0.43 3.90 -3.25
CA VAL A 23 1.88 4.09 -3.45
C VAL A 23 2.24 4.03 -4.93
N VAL A 24 1.72 3.05 -5.67
CA VAL A 24 1.98 2.93 -7.11
C VAL A 24 1.50 4.17 -7.86
N ILE A 25 0.31 4.69 -7.54
CA ILE A 25 -0.21 5.93 -8.12
C ILE A 25 0.71 7.11 -7.80
N LEU A 26 1.14 7.26 -6.54
CA LEU A 26 2.04 8.35 -6.14
C LEU A 26 3.39 8.28 -6.87
N VAL A 27 4.01 7.11 -6.91
CA VAL A 27 5.29 6.88 -7.60
C VAL A 27 5.13 7.14 -9.10
N PHE A 28 4.02 6.70 -9.70
CA PHE A 28 3.71 6.98 -11.10
C PHE A 28 3.58 8.49 -11.36
N THR A 29 2.76 9.20 -10.59
CA THR A 29 2.51 10.63 -10.78
C THR A 29 3.77 11.46 -10.58
N LEU A 30 4.57 11.15 -9.56
CA LEU A 30 5.80 11.88 -9.26
C LEU A 30 6.87 11.67 -10.32
N ASN A 31 7.14 10.42 -10.70
CA ASN A 31 8.20 10.13 -11.67
C ASN A 31 7.83 10.53 -13.10
N ASN A 32 6.54 10.45 -13.45
CA ASN A 32 6.09 10.76 -14.80
C ASN A 32 5.52 12.17 -14.95
N TRP A 33 5.68 13.06 -13.96
CA TRP A 33 5.08 14.39 -14.00
C TRP A 33 5.38 15.16 -15.29
N GLY A 34 6.60 15.04 -15.82
CA GLY A 34 6.98 15.61 -17.12
C GLY A 34 6.15 15.07 -18.28
N GLN A 35 6.01 13.74 -18.37
CA GLN A 35 5.23 13.04 -19.39
C GLN A 35 3.73 13.34 -19.27
N ILE A 36 3.21 13.50 -18.05
CA ILE A 36 1.83 13.92 -17.77
C ILE A 36 1.57 15.30 -18.37
N LYS A 37 2.47 16.26 -18.12
CA LYS A 37 2.36 17.60 -18.70
C LYS A 37 2.43 17.60 -20.22
N GLN A 38 3.32 16.81 -20.81
CA GLN A 38 3.44 16.68 -22.27
C GLN A 38 2.17 16.10 -22.90
N SER A 39 1.55 15.12 -22.24
CA SER A 39 0.30 14.50 -22.70
C SER A 39 -0.85 15.50 -22.83
N PHE A 40 -0.91 16.52 -21.97
CA PHE A 40 -1.91 17.60 -22.08
C PHE A 40 -1.70 18.50 -23.31
N GLY A 41 -0.48 18.52 -23.87
CA GLY A 41 -0.14 19.22 -25.12
C GLY A 41 -0.38 18.39 -26.38
N GLY A 42 -0.90 17.16 -26.26
CA GLY A 42 -1.18 16.26 -27.38
C GLY A 42 -0.07 15.26 -27.71
N ASP A 43 1.09 15.33 -27.03
CA ASP A 43 2.18 14.37 -27.19
C ASP A 43 2.12 13.34 -26.05
N VAL A 44 1.50 12.19 -26.33
CA VAL A 44 1.32 11.10 -25.36
C VAL A 44 2.45 10.08 -25.53
N PRO A 45 3.38 9.97 -24.54
CA PRO A 45 4.46 9.00 -24.62
C PRO A 45 3.93 7.55 -24.64
N PRO A 46 4.65 6.62 -25.27
CA PRO A 46 4.26 5.22 -25.31
C PRO A 46 4.30 4.61 -23.90
N LEU A 47 3.41 3.64 -23.62
CA LEU A 47 3.28 2.98 -22.31
C LEU A 47 4.62 2.50 -21.72
N GLN A 48 5.54 2.03 -22.55
CA GLN A 48 6.87 1.59 -22.11
C GLN A 48 7.67 2.72 -21.42
N SER A 49 7.56 3.96 -21.89
CA SER A 49 8.22 5.12 -21.28
C SER A 49 7.68 5.39 -19.87
N TRP A 50 6.36 5.29 -19.70
CA TRP A 50 5.70 5.45 -18.41
C TRP A 50 6.11 4.38 -17.41
N MET A 51 6.18 3.13 -17.86
CA MET A 51 6.57 2.00 -17.01
C MET A 51 8.05 2.07 -16.63
N LYS A 52 8.92 2.49 -17.53
CA LYS A 52 10.37 2.58 -17.28
C LYS A 52 10.69 3.57 -16.17
N GLU A 53 10.03 4.73 -16.15
CA GLU A 53 10.20 5.75 -15.11
C GLU A 53 9.51 5.35 -13.79
N THR A 54 8.42 4.60 -13.86
CA THR A 54 7.68 4.15 -12.67
C THR A 54 8.39 3.01 -11.94
N PHE A 55 8.83 1.98 -12.67
CA PHE A 55 9.39 0.74 -12.12
C PHE A 55 10.92 0.70 -12.21
N THR A 56 11.58 1.80 -11.84
CA THR A 56 13.03 1.79 -11.62
C THR A 56 13.38 0.92 -10.42
N SER A 57 14.60 0.36 -10.39
CA SER A 57 15.06 -0.48 -9.27
C SER A 57 14.93 0.23 -7.92
N ASN A 58 15.17 1.54 -7.88
CA ASN A 58 15.04 2.33 -6.67
C ASN A 58 13.57 2.46 -6.22
N ASN A 59 12.66 2.74 -7.16
CA ASN A 59 11.23 2.80 -6.88
C ASN A 59 10.68 1.45 -6.41
N LEU A 60 11.15 0.35 -6.99
CA LEU A 60 10.78 -1.01 -6.57
C LEU A 60 11.22 -1.28 -5.12
N ILE A 61 12.42 -0.87 -4.73
CA ILE A 61 12.88 -0.99 -3.34
C ILE A 61 11.95 -0.20 -2.40
N VAL A 62 11.61 1.04 -2.76
CA VAL A 62 10.69 1.88 -1.97
C VAL A 62 9.31 1.22 -1.86
N MET A 63 8.77 0.70 -2.96
CA MET A 63 7.48 -0.01 -2.95
C MET A 63 7.52 -1.22 -2.02
N VAL A 64 8.56 -2.05 -2.07
CA VAL A 64 8.71 -3.23 -1.20
C VAL A 64 8.79 -2.83 0.28
N VAL A 65 9.64 -1.85 0.62
CA VAL A 65 9.78 -1.36 1.99
C VAL A 65 8.46 -0.81 2.53
N LEU A 66 7.74 -0.01 1.74
CA LEU A 66 6.43 0.51 2.11
C LEU A 66 5.36 -0.59 2.21
N THR A 67 5.41 -1.61 1.34
CA THR A 67 4.51 -2.78 1.42
C THR A 67 4.64 -3.45 2.76
N LEU A 68 5.88 -3.81 3.13
CA LEU A 68 6.18 -4.51 4.37
C LEU A 68 5.79 -3.65 5.57
N PHE A 69 6.14 -2.37 5.55
CA PHE A 69 5.76 -1.42 6.58
C PHE A 69 4.24 -1.36 6.78
N PHE A 70 3.47 -1.23 5.71
CA PHE A 70 2.01 -1.17 5.80
C PHE A 70 1.39 -2.48 6.27
N PHE A 71 1.92 -3.62 5.83
CA PHE A 71 1.47 -4.93 6.28
C PHE A 71 1.65 -5.08 7.79
N PHE A 72 2.87 -4.87 8.29
CA PHE A 72 3.19 -5.01 9.71
C PHE A 72 2.39 -4.02 10.57
N ARG A 73 2.29 -2.76 10.16
CA ARG A 73 1.49 -1.76 10.89
C ARG A 73 0.02 -2.17 10.97
N THR A 74 -0.55 -2.66 9.87
CA THR A 74 -1.95 -3.09 9.82
C THR A 74 -2.18 -4.32 10.70
N TYR A 75 -1.26 -5.28 10.68
CA TYR A 75 -1.28 -6.44 11.57
C TYR A 75 -1.26 -6.03 13.05
N VAL A 76 -0.32 -5.16 13.45
CA VAL A 76 -0.20 -4.66 14.83
C VAL A 76 -1.47 -3.92 15.27
N LEU A 77 -2.05 -3.10 14.38
CA LEU A 77 -3.30 -2.39 14.67
C LEU A 77 -4.46 -3.37 14.92
N HIS A 78 -4.63 -4.36 14.04
CA HIS A 78 -5.68 -5.38 14.18
C HIS A 78 -5.49 -6.22 15.45
N LYS A 79 -4.26 -6.56 15.80
CA LYS A 79 -3.93 -7.25 17.06
C LYS A 79 -4.37 -6.42 18.27
N LYS A 80 -3.97 -5.14 18.34
CA LYS A 80 -4.36 -4.22 19.44
C LYS A 80 -5.87 -4.04 19.55
N LEU A 81 -6.57 -3.93 18.41
CA LEU A 81 -8.03 -3.80 18.39
C LEU A 81 -8.72 -5.07 18.88
N ALA A 82 -8.18 -6.24 18.56
CA ALA A 82 -8.73 -7.51 18.97
C ALA A 82 -8.49 -7.77 20.48
N GLU A 83 -7.31 -7.41 21.00
CA GLU A 83 -7.01 -7.39 22.44
C GLU A 83 -7.96 -6.45 23.21
N LYS A 84 -8.16 -5.22 22.72
CA LYS A 84 -9.07 -4.25 23.35
C LYS A 84 -10.52 -4.75 23.41
N ARG A 85 -11.01 -5.41 22.35
CA ARG A 85 -12.34 -6.03 22.35
C ARG A 85 -12.45 -7.14 23.38
N SER A 86 -11.43 -8.01 23.47
CA SER A 86 -11.41 -9.11 24.45
C SER A 86 -11.46 -8.60 25.89
N ASN A 87 -10.74 -7.52 26.22
CA ASN A 87 -10.74 -6.95 27.56
C ASN A 87 -12.10 -6.31 27.93
N TYR A 88 -12.81 -5.72 26.96
CA TYR A 88 -14.13 -5.14 27.21
C TYR A 88 -15.21 -6.20 27.44
N THR A 89 -15.14 -7.35 26.75
CA THR A 89 -16.07 -8.47 26.96
C THR A 89 -15.83 -9.26 28.24
N ALA A 90 -14.71 -9.04 28.92
CA ALA A 90 -14.34 -9.72 30.16
C ALA A 90 -14.71 -8.93 31.43
N LEU A 91 -15.22 -7.70 31.28
CA LEU A 91 -15.77 -6.84 32.34
C LEU A 91 -17.31 -6.95 32.33
#